data_AF-A0A3P3XPV6-F1
#
_entry.id   AF-A0A3P3XPV6-F1
#
_cell.length_a   1.000
_cell.length_b   1.000
_cell.length_c   1.000
_cell.angle_alpha   90.00
_cell.angle_beta   90.00
_cell.angle_gamma   90.00
#
_symmetry.space_group_name_H-M   'P 1'
#
loop_
_entity.id
_entity.type
_entity.pdbx_description
1 polymer ?
#
loop_
_entity_poly.entity_id
_entity_poly.type
_entity_poly.pdbx_seq_one_letter_code
_entity_poly.pdbx_strand_id
1 'polypeptide(L)'
;MFVQMLSDNVDMGACHVRVGGWPGGHRRLTSVCFFLLFLALAFQPAFGVVSAPPLLGLASSSARQSVLNAAESYLGVPYRFGGSTKSGIDCSGLVYVSYLQATGIKIPRTVDTLARWSLVIPVGELEPGDLVFFDLQAKGGASSAQAPTSVSQAASFLSKADHVGIYIGDGFFIHAASSGPHTGVIQSSFNDSEWKQRLLFAGRALPTSTLSGFAFDWGASVSFAQLETLEGGPLAFVRGLSGWGEVSFPLSKNFSAGLRAGADWDRYLGVVRVPVELDIGQISGFSVFAGPALTLGSPDMDGRLYSPGDFFIATGGLRWSPLFFSSGAQRFGTYFELRYDYYVPAEGQTEAPQTDLRSCLNFSIGIRLRTVKY
;
A
#
# COMPACT_ATOMS: atom_id res chain seq x y z
N MET A 1 -31.01 -49.88 41.00
CA MET A 1 -31.38 -50.63 42.21
C MET A 1 -30.50 -50.08 43.33
N PHE A 2 -31.12 -49.20 44.14
CA PHE A 2 -30.78 -48.81 45.52
C PHE A 2 -29.36 -48.23 45.76
N VAL A 3 -29.16 -46.98 46.17
CA VAL A 3 -29.97 -46.13 47.07
C VAL A 3 -29.88 -44.65 46.64
N GLN A 4 -31.05 -44.02 46.60
CA GLN A 4 -31.32 -42.61 46.33
C GLN A 4 -31.73 -41.94 47.67
N MET A 5 -31.72 -40.60 47.69
CA MET A 5 -32.58 -39.72 48.52
C MET A 5 -32.18 -39.54 49.98
N LEU A 6 -31.74 -38.33 50.37
CA LEU A 6 -32.51 -37.11 50.73
C LEU A 6 -32.34 -36.91 52.24
N SER A 7 -31.91 -35.76 52.73
CA SER A 7 -32.75 -34.65 53.25
C SER A 7 -32.05 -34.25 54.57
N ASP A 8 -31.90 -33.01 55.01
CA ASP A 8 -32.37 -31.69 54.59
C ASP A 8 -31.72 -30.65 55.55
N ASN A 9 -31.56 -29.41 55.07
CA ASN A 9 -32.00 -28.12 55.67
C ASN A 9 -31.63 -27.75 57.13
N VAL A 10 -31.46 -26.49 57.56
CA VAL A 10 -31.63 -25.11 57.03
C VAL A 10 -31.18 -24.15 58.15
N ASP A 11 -30.67 -22.96 57.78
CA ASP A 11 -31.12 -21.63 58.27
C ASP A 11 -30.29 -20.56 57.52
N MET A 12 -30.76 -19.83 56.48
CA MET A 12 -31.87 -18.88 56.34
C MET A 12 -31.82 -17.68 57.30
N GLY A 13 -31.18 -16.59 56.85
CA GLY A 13 -31.32 -15.24 57.38
C GLY A 13 -31.25 -14.22 56.24
N ALA A 14 -32.43 -13.76 55.81
CA ALA A 14 -32.65 -12.83 54.72
C ALA A 14 -32.24 -11.38 55.05
N CYS A 15 -31.80 -10.62 54.05
CA CYS A 15 -32.14 -9.20 53.94
C CYS A 15 -32.28 -8.76 52.48
N HIS A 16 -33.42 -8.14 52.20
CA HIS A 16 -33.95 -7.74 50.90
C HIS A 16 -33.31 -6.45 50.33
N VAL A 17 -33.09 -6.49 49.01
CA VAL A 17 -33.47 -5.51 47.95
C VAL A 17 -33.25 -4.00 48.19
N ARG A 18 -32.52 -3.36 47.26
CA ARG A 18 -33.02 -2.19 46.50
C ARG A 18 -32.48 -2.15 45.07
N VAL A 19 -33.42 -2.28 44.13
CA VAL A 19 -33.29 -1.86 42.73
C VAL A 19 -33.55 -0.36 42.67
N GLY A 20 -32.71 0.38 41.95
CA GLY A 20 -32.94 1.77 41.57
C GLY A 20 -31.72 2.24 40.77
N GLY A 21 -31.83 2.88 39.61
CA GLY A 21 -32.95 3.23 38.77
C GLY A 21 -32.32 3.85 37.52
N TRP A 22 -32.80 3.47 36.34
CA TRP A 22 -32.47 4.14 35.09
C TRP A 22 -33.36 5.40 34.97
N PRO A 23 -32.78 6.55 34.59
CA PRO A 23 -33.49 7.42 33.67
C PRO A 23 -32.64 7.65 32.42
N GLY A 24 -33.29 7.42 31.28
CA GLY A 24 -32.72 7.64 29.96
C GLY A 24 -32.46 9.12 29.65
N GLY A 25 -31.62 9.32 28.63
CA GLY A 25 -31.33 10.62 28.05
C GLY A 25 -30.63 10.45 26.71
N HIS A 26 -31.40 10.09 25.67
CA HIS A 26 -30.96 10.21 24.29
C HIS A 26 -30.59 11.67 24.01
N ARG A 27 -29.31 11.90 23.67
CA ARG A 27 -28.77 12.92 22.72
C ARG A 27 -27.34 13.22 23.13
N ARG A 28 -26.37 12.75 22.32
CA ARG A 28 -25.07 13.39 21.99
C ARG A 28 -24.13 12.34 21.37
N LEU A 29 -24.50 11.85 20.18
CA LEU A 29 -23.61 11.05 19.31
C LEU A 29 -23.01 11.88 18.17
N THR A 30 -23.13 13.21 18.24
CA THR A 30 -22.69 14.15 17.19
C THR A 30 -21.45 14.98 17.56
N SER A 31 -20.89 14.85 18.77
CA SER A 31 -19.73 15.66 19.19
C SER A 31 -18.36 14.98 19.07
N VAL A 32 -18.29 13.66 18.88
CA VAL A 32 -16.99 12.95 18.83
C VAL A 32 -16.38 12.99 17.42
N CYS A 33 -17.21 13.03 16.37
CA CYS A 33 -16.72 13.11 14.98
C CYS A 33 -16.11 14.49 14.61
N PHE A 34 -16.45 15.56 15.33
CA PHE A 34 -15.90 16.90 15.02
C PHE A 34 -14.53 17.16 15.66
N PHE A 35 -14.17 16.42 16.71
CA PHE A 35 -12.87 16.58 17.39
C PHE A 35 -11.74 15.81 16.69
N LEU A 36 -12.08 14.71 16.00
CA LEU A 36 -11.13 13.89 15.23
C LEU A 36 -10.72 14.52 13.88
N LEU A 37 -11.48 15.51 13.39
CA LEU A 37 -11.17 16.21 12.14
C LEU A 37 -10.17 17.37 12.33
N PHE A 38 -9.99 17.88 13.55
CA PHE A 38 -9.15 19.05 13.82
C PHE A 38 -7.69 18.70 14.17
N LEU A 39 -7.38 17.47 14.58
CA LEU A 39 -6.00 17.07 14.90
C LEU A 39 -5.17 16.67 13.66
N ALA A 40 -5.80 16.54 12.49
CA ALA A 40 -5.15 16.15 11.24
C ALA A 40 -4.46 17.32 10.49
N LEU A 41 -4.51 18.55 11.00
CA LEU A 41 -3.99 19.76 10.29
C LEU A 41 -2.83 20.47 10.99
N ALA A 42 -2.30 19.97 12.11
CA ALA A 42 -1.34 20.74 12.92
C ALA A 42 0.12 20.23 12.96
N PHE A 43 0.49 19.18 12.22
CA PHE A 43 1.87 18.69 12.24
C PHE A 43 2.46 18.58 10.83
N GLN A 44 3.10 19.67 10.40
CA GLN A 44 4.14 19.64 9.36
C GLN A 44 5.47 19.34 10.09
N PRO A 45 6.16 18.21 9.83
CA PRO A 45 7.47 18.02 10.42
C PRO A 45 8.55 18.59 9.50
N ALA A 46 9.33 19.52 10.05
CA ALA A 46 10.64 19.85 9.53
C ALA A 46 11.58 18.66 9.81
N PHE A 47 11.90 17.85 8.79
CA PHE A 47 12.92 16.82 8.89
C PHE A 47 14.16 17.24 8.10
N GLY A 48 15.27 17.41 8.82
CA GLY A 48 16.60 17.62 8.28
C GLY A 48 17.14 16.37 7.57
N VAL A 49 17.94 16.61 6.55
CA VAL A 49 18.43 15.65 5.57
C VAL A 49 19.56 14.81 6.17
N VAL A 50 19.41 13.48 6.22
CA VAL A 50 20.52 12.54 6.44
C VAL A 50 20.88 11.94 5.08
N SER A 51 22.09 12.23 4.59
CA SER A 51 22.60 11.75 3.30
C SER A 51 23.10 10.31 3.39
N ALA A 52 22.47 9.39 2.64
CA ALA A 52 22.95 8.03 2.41
C ALA A 52 23.98 8.00 1.24
N PRO A 53 24.94 7.04 1.23
CA PRO A 53 26.02 7.00 0.24
C PRO A 53 25.58 6.56 -1.17
N PRO A 54 26.30 6.93 -2.24
CA PRO A 54 25.86 6.76 -3.61
C PRO A 54 26.26 5.40 -4.17
N LEU A 55 25.30 4.50 -4.37
CA LEU A 55 25.53 3.24 -5.11
C LEU A 55 24.28 2.81 -5.91
N LEU A 56 23.58 3.72 -6.59
CA LEU A 56 22.38 3.39 -7.37
C LEU A 56 22.27 4.29 -8.62
N GLY A 57 22.65 3.78 -9.80
CA GLY A 57 22.65 4.63 -11.01
C GLY A 57 22.51 3.96 -12.39
N LEU A 58 22.31 2.64 -12.51
CA LEU A 58 22.44 1.97 -13.83
C LEU A 58 21.27 1.10 -14.31
N ALA A 59 20.22 0.88 -13.48
CA ALA A 59 19.18 -0.11 -13.81
C ALA A 59 17.88 0.47 -14.42
N SER A 60 17.46 1.69 -14.08
CA SER A 60 16.19 2.27 -14.58
C SER A 60 16.32 2.96 -15.94
N SER A 61 17.45 3.62 -16.17
CA SER A 61 17.76 4.29 -17.45
C SER A 61 17.87 3.30 -18.62
N SER A 62 18.41 2.10 -18.39
CA SER A 62 18.57 1.07 -19.43
C SER A 62 17.24 0.48 -19.91
N ALA A 63 16.27 0.26 -19.01
CA ALA A 63 14.95 -0.26 -19.38
C ALA A 63 14.15 0.76 -20.20
N ARG A 64 14.17 2.04 -19.81
CA ARG A 64 13.50 3.12 -20.53
C ARG A 64 14.11 3.30 -21.93
N GLN A 65 15.43 3.29 -22.04
CA GLN A 65 16.11 3.34 -23.34
C GLN A 65 15.74 2.14 -24.22
N SER A 66 15.64 0.94 -23.64
CA SER A 66 15.22 -0.26 -24.38
C SER A 66 13.79 -0.14 -24.91
N VAL A 67 12.85 0.46 -24.15
CA VAL A 67 11.49 0.76 -24.61
C VAL A 67 11.51 1.71 -25.80
N LEU A 68 12.33 2.76 -25.74
CA LEU A 68 12.47 3.74 -26.82
C LEU A 68 13.02 3.09 -28.09
N ASN A 69 14.12 2.34 -27.98
CA ASN A 69 14.72 1.61 -29.10
C ASN A 69 13.72 0.62 -29.73
N ALA A 70 12.93 -0.07 -28.89
CA ALA A 70 11.90 -0.99 -29.35
C ALA A 70 10.81 -0.24 -30.12
N ALA A 71 10.32 0.89 -29.61
CA ALA A 71 9.32 1.72 -30.29
C ALA A 71 9.83 2.26 -31.64
N GLU A 72 11.07 2.75 -31.68
CA GLU A 72 11.72 3.24 -32.91
C GLU A 72 11.83 2.16 -33.99
N SER A 73 12.01 0.89 -33.61
CA SER A 73 12.08 -0.24 -34.55
C SER A 73 10.78 -0.51 -35.33
N TYR A 74 9.68 0.16 -34.94
CA TYR A 74 8.38 0.12 -35.61
C TYR A 74 8.09 1.38 -36.44
N LEU A 75 8.99 2.36 -36.53
CA LEU A 75 8.78 3.55 -37.37
C LEU A 75 8.39 3.16 -38.80
N GLY A 76 7.34 3.82 -39.31
CA GLY A 76 6.77 3.57 -40.63
C GLY A 76 5.81 2.37 -40.72
N VAL A 77 5.64 1.57 -39.67
CA VAL A 77 4.65 0.49 -39.67
C VAL A 77 3.23 1.08 -39.82
N PRO A 78 2.40 0.59 -40.74
CA PRO A 78 1.06 1.11 -40.96
C PRO A 78 0.17 1.02 -39.70
N TYR A 79 -0.74 1.98 -39.55
CA TYR A 79 -1.71 1.91 -38.47
C TYR A 79 -2.73 0.80 -38.75
N ARG A 80 -3.00 -0.04 -37.74
CA ARG A 80 -4.09 -1.01 -37.79
C ARG A 80 -4.70 -1.16 -36.41
N PHE A 81 -5.98 -0.83 -36.28
CA PHE A 81 -6.73 -0.99 -35.03
C PHE A 81 -6.64 -2.43 -34.52
N GLY A 82 -6.29 -2.60 -33.24
CA GLY A 82 -6.03 -3.89 -32.60
C GLY A 82 -4.69 -4.55 -32.97
N GLY A 83 -3.94 -3.97 -33.91
CA GLY A 83 -2.69 -4.53 -34.43
C GLY A 83 -1.53 -4.39 -33.45
N SER A 84 -0.63 -5.36 -33.43
CA SER A 84 0.59 -5.36 -32.60
C SER A 84 1.77 -6.02 -33.32
N THR A 85 1.82 -5.90 -34.65
CA THR A 85 2.82 -6.55 -35.51
C THR A 85 3.41 -5.55 -36.49
N LYS A 86 4.52 -5.91 -37.17
CA LYS A 86 5.12 -5.07 -38.22
C LYS A 86 4.27 -4.96 -39.50
N SER A 87 3.21 -5.75 -39.63
CA SER A 87 2.23 -5.63 -40.72
C SER A 87 1.09 -4.66 -40.40
N GLY A 88 1.01 -4.15 -39.16
CA GLY A 88 0.01 -3.20 -38.73
C GLY A 88 -0.07 -3.10 -37.21
N ILE A 89 -0.07 -1.88 -36.69
CA ILE A 89 -0.05 -1.63 -35.24
C ILE A 89 -0.95 -0.46 -34.84
N ASP A 90 -1.60 -0.55 -33.68
CA ASP A 90 -2.33 0.58 -33.09
C ASP A 90 -1.52 1.26 -31.99
N CYS A 91 -2.04 2.37 -31.46
CA CYS A 91 -1.35 3.22 -30.50
C CYS A 91 -0.98 2.47 -29.22
N SER A 92 -1.94 1.79 -28.59
CA SER A 92 -1.67 0.96 -27.40
C SER A 92 -0.90 -0.31 -27.73
N GLY A 93 -0.92 -0.77 -28.99
CA GLY A 93 -0.16 -1.92 -29.47
C GLY A 93 1.31 -1.64 -29.57
N LEU A 94 1.67 -0.44 -30.05
CA LEU A 94 3.03 0.05 -30.03
C LEU A 94 3.57 0.06 -28.59
N VAL A 95 2.82 0.66 -27.66
CA VAL A 95 3.20 0.68 -26.24
C VAL A 95 3.38 -0.75 -25.70
N TYR A 96 2.40 -1.62 -25.94
CA TYR A 96 2.44 -3.01 -25.47
C TYR A 96 3.68 -3.77 -25.96
N VAL A 97 3.98 -3.73 -27.27
CA VAL A 97 5.12 -4.48 -27.83
C VAL A 97 6.45 -3.89 -27.40
N SER A 98 6.57 -2.57 -27.30
CA SER A 98 7.80 -1.91 -26.84
C SER A 98 8.15 -2.30 -25.41
N TYR A 99 7.17 -2.28 -24.50
CA TYR A 99 7.37 -2.68 -23.11
C TYR A 99 7.64 -4.19 -22.97
N LEU A 100 6.91 -5.02 -23.72
CA LEU A 100 7.11 -6.47 -23.69
C LEU A 100 8.52 -6.85 -24.18
N GLN A 101 9.00 -6.23 -25.26
CA GLN A 101 10.35 -6.48 -25.80
C GLN A 101 11.44 -5.96 -24.86
N ALA A 102 11.25 -4.78 -24.27
CA ALA A 102 12.25 -4.15 -23.42
C ALA A 102 12.39 -4.80 -22.04
N THR A 103 11.28 -5.26 -21.45
CA THR A 103 11.23 -5.65 -20.03
C THR A 103 10.74 -7.09 -19.79
N GLY A 104 10.15 -7.73 -20.79
CA GLY A 104 9.46 -9.02 -20.64
C GLY A 104 8.11 -8.95 -19.91
N ILE A 105 7.66 -7.75 -19.51
CA ILE A 105 6.42 -7.56 -18.76
C ILE A 105 5.25 -7.35 -19.72
N LYS A 106 4.16 -8.08 -19.50
CA LYS A 106 2.88 -7.84 -20.19
C LYS A 106 2.15 -6.69 -19.49
N ILE A 107 2.10 -5.54 -20.14
CA ILE A 107 1.30 -4.39 -19.69
C ILE A 107 -0.11 -4.44 -20.30
N PRO A 108 -1.07 -3.60 -19.83
CA PRO A 108 -2.41 -3.57 -20.42
C PRO A 108 -2.41 -3.22 -21.91
N ARG A 109 -3.37 -3.76 -22.67
CA ARG A 109 -3.39 -3.69 -24.14
C ARG A 109 -4.22 -2.54 -24.71
N THR A 110 -5.10 -1.93 -23.91
CA THR A 110 -6.00 -0.85 -24.34
C THR A 110 -5.61 0.48 -23.70
N VAL A 111 -5.94 1.59 -24.37
CA VAL A 111 -5.61 2.94 -23.87
C VAL A 111 -6.25 3.22 -22.50
N ASP A 112 -7.55 2.92 -22.32
CA ASP A 112 -8.26 3.12 -21.05
C ASP A 112 -7.59 2.35 -19.89
N THR A 113 -7.17 1.11 -20.12
CA THR A 113 -6.50 0.33 -19.08
C THR A 113 -5.08 0.80 -18.81
N LEU A 114 -4.34 1.24 -19.85
CA LEU A 114 -3.01 1.86 -19.69
C LEU A 114 -3.08 3.16 -18.89
N ALA A 115 -4.06 4.02 -19.20
CA ALA A 115 -4.31 5.28 -18.50
C ALA A 115 -4.46 5.06 -16.99
N ARG A 116 -5.29 4.08 -16.60
CA ARG A 116 -5.54 3.72 -15.18
C ARG A 116 -4.37 2.97 -14.53
N TRP A 117 -3.54 2.30 -15.34
CA TRP A 117 -2.39 1.52 -14.87
C TRP A 117 -1.16 2.40 -14.61
N SER A 118 -0.97 3.45 -15.42
CA SER A 118 0.14 4.39 -15.31
C SER A 118 0.00 5.36 -14.12
N LEU A 119 1.13 5.81 -13.56
CA LEU A 119 1.12 6.89 -12.59
C LEU A 119 0.96 8.23 -13.31
N VAL A 120 -0.11 8.97 -13.06
CA VAL A 120 -0.28 10.31 -13.63
C VAL A 120 0.80 11.26 -13.09
N ILE A 121 1.52 11.93 -13.99
CA ILE A 121 2.59 12.89 -13.68
C ILE A 121 2.30 14.26 -14.32
N PRO A 122 2.82 15.37 -13.77
CA PRO A 122 2.82 16.66 -14.44
C PRO A 122 3.60 16.59 -15.76
N VAL A 123 3.13 17.27 -16.80
CA VAL A 123 3.79 17.28 -18.12
C VAL A 123 5.20 17.91 -18.06
N GLY A 124 5.43 18.82 -17.12
CA GLY A 124 6.77 19.38 -16.86
C GLY A 124 7.78 18.39 -16.27
N GLU A 125 7.34 17.22 -15.80
CA GLU A 125 8.18 16.15 -15.26
C GLU A 125 8.38 15.00 -16.26
N LEU A 126 7.96 15.19 -17.52
CA LEU A 126 8.10 14.18 -18.55
C LEU A 126 9.56 13.78 -18.77
N GLU A 127 9.82 12.49 -18.71
CA GLU A 127 11.10 11.91 -19.07
C GLU A 127 10.96 10.91 -20.22
N PRO A 128 11.99 10.74 -21.08
CA PRO A 128 11.94 9.77 -22.18
C PRO A 128 11.55 8.37 -21.70
N GLY A 129 10.50 7.79 -22.28
CA GLY A 129 9.89 6.51 -21.88
C GLY A 129 8.54 6.64 -21.15
N ASP A 130 8.18 7.85 -20.69
CA ASP A 130 6.84 8.11 -20.13
C ASP A 130 5.77 8.04 -21.23
N LEU A 131 4.52 7.79 -20.83
CA LEU A 131 3.38 7.71 -21.73
C LEU A 131 2.64 9.05 -21.76
N VAL A 132 2.10 9.40 -22.91
CA VAL A 132 1.35 10.65 -23.11
C VAL A 132 -0.02 10.29 -23.68
N PHE A 133 -1.08 10.78 -23.05
CA PHE A 133 -2.47 10.39 -23.35
C PHE A 133 -3.25 11.56 -23.94
N PHE A 134 -4.07 11.27 -24.95
CA PHE A 134 -4.78 12.27 -25.72
C PHE A 134 -6.28 11.97 -25.85
N ASP A 135 -7.06 13.03 -26.10
CA ASP A 135 -8.46 12.99 -26.55
C ASP A 135 -8.53 13.41 -28.02
N LEU A 136 -8.58 12.42 -28.92
CA LEU A 136 -8.71 12.67 -30.36
C LEU A 136 -10.12 13.14 -30.77
N GLN A 137 -11.11 13.04 -29.89
CA GLN A 137 -12.46 13.55 -30.13
C GLN A 137 -12.64 15.02 -29.73
N ALA A 138 -11.68 15.60 -28.99
CA ALA A 138 -11.73 16.99 -28.56
C ALA A 138 -11.86 17.96 -29.76
N LYS A 139 -12.90 18.79 -29.77
CA LYS A 139 -13.22 19.74 -30.86
C LYS A 139 -12.68 21.15 -30.62
N GLY A 140 -11.42 21.26 -30.19
CA GLY A 140 -10.78 22.56 -29.94
C GLY A 140 -11.23 23.16 -28.61
N GLY A 141 -10.49 22.84 -27.57
CA GLY A 141 -10.64 23.44 -26.25
C GLY A 141 -9.44 22.93 -25.45
N ALA A 142 -8.60 23.85 -24.98
CA ALA A 142 -7.36 23.51 -24.29
C ALA A 142 -7.65 22.58 -23.11
N SER A 143 -7.45 21.27 -23.28
CA SER A 143 -7.17 20.40 -22.14
C SER A 143 -5.77 20.82 -21.70
N SER A 144 -5.74 21.59 -20.62
CA SER A 144 -4.48 22.04 -20.10
C SER A 144 -3.66 20.82 -19.71
N ALA A 145 -2.41 20.81 -20.15
CA ALA A 145 -1.35 19.85 -19.80
C ALA A 145 -0.98 19.91 -18.30
N GLN A 146 -1.96 20.20 -17.44
CA GLN A 146 -1.81 20.37 -16.01
C GLN A 146 -2.28 19.10 -15.33
N ALA A 147 -1.47 18.62 -14.38
CA ALA A 147 -1.83 17.48 -13.56
C ALA A 147 -3.20 17.74 -12.90
N PRO A 148 -4.10 16.75 -12.87
CA PRO A 148 -5.42 16.93 -12.28
C PRO A 148 -5.30 17.35 -10.82
N THR A 149 -5.97 18.45 -10.43
CA THR A 149 -5.92 18.99 -9.07
C THR A 149 -7.02 18.41 -8.18
N SER A 150 -7.89 17.56 -8.73
CA SER A 150 -8.95 16.86 -7.99
C SER A 150 -9.16 15.44 -8.50
N VAL A 151 -9.72 14.59 -7.64
CA VAL A 151 -10.06 13.18 -7.98
C VAL A 151 -11.09 13.11 -9.11
N SER A 152 -12.05 14.02 -9.15
CA SER A 152 -13.07 14.08 -10.21
C SER A 152 -12.49 14.51 -11.56
N GLN A 153 -11.53 15.44 -11.55
CA GLN A 153 -10.81 15.86 -12.75
C GLN A 153 -9.92 14.73 -13.28
N ALA A 154 -9.20 14.03 -12.39
CA ALA A 154 -8.41 12.86 -12.74
C ALA A 154 -9.29 11.77 -13.37
N ALA A 155 -10.43 11.44 -12.76
CA ALA A 155 -11.37 10.47 -13.31
C ALA A 155 -11.90 10.87 -14.70
N SER A 156 -12.21 12.16 -14.92
CA SER A 156 -12.64 12.67 -16.22
C SER A 156 -11.55 12.60 -17.30
N PHE A 157 -10.29 12.84 -16.94
CA PHE A 157 -9.18 12.75 -17.89
C PHE A 157 -8.93 11.29 -18.27
N LEU A 158 -8.90 10.40 -17.29
CA LEU A 158 -8.72 8.96 -17.51
C LEU A 158 -9.81 8.38 -18.42
N SER A 159 -11.07 8.80 -18.24
CA SER A 159 -12.18 8.30 -19.07
C SER A 159 -12.20 8.81 -20.50
N LYS A 160 -11.52 9.92 -20.81
CA LYS A 160 -11.49 10.55 -22.14
C LYS A 160 -10.31 10.11 -22.99
N ALA A 161 -9.30 9.49 -22.39
CA ALA A 161 -8.10 9.05 -23.11
C ALA A 161 -8.46 7.96 -24.13
N ASP A 162 -8.34 8.29 -25.41
CA ASP A 162 -8.60 7.39 -26.54
C ASP A 162 -7.35 7.10 -27.39
N HIS A 163 -6.27 7.84 -27.15
CA HIS A 163 -4.99 7.66 -27.83
C HIS A 163 -3.79 7.80 -26.88
N VAL A 164 -2.69 7.14 -27.22
CA VAL A 164 -1.47 7.10 -26.40
C VAL A 164 -0.21 7.15 -27.26
N GLY A 165 0.85 7.80 -26.75
CA GLY A 165 2.20 7.78 -27.31
C GLY A 165 3.26 7.55 -26.22
N ILE A 166 4.49 7.28 -26.64
CA ILE A 166 5.67 7.20 -25.77
C ILE A 166 6.48 8.48 -25.97
N TYR A 167 6.71 9.23 -24.89
CA TYR A 167 7.55 10.43 -24.92
C TYR A 167 9.01 10.05 -25.18
N ILE A 168 9.66 10.71 -26.13
CA ILE A 168 11.05 10.39 -26.54
C ILE A 168 12.06 11.47 -26.15
N GLY A 169 11.60 12.58 -25.57
CA GLY A 169 12.44 13.73 -25.18
C GLY A 169 12.17 14.96 -26.04
N ASP A 170 12.67 16.12 -25.60
CA ASP A 170 12.64 17.39 -26.34
C ASP A 170 11.27 17.83 -26.88
N GLY A 171 10.18 17.45 -26.18
CA GLY A 171 8.82 17.76 -26.61
C GLY A 171 8.29 16.86 -27.73
N PHE A 172 8.98 15.76 -28.05
CA PHE A 172 8.56 14.78 -29.04
C PHE A 172 8.05 13.49 -28.41
N PHE A 173 7.18 12.80 -29.14
CA PHE A 173 6.69 11.49 -28.78
C PHE A 173 6.50 10.62 -30.02
N ILE A 174 6.66 9.30 -29.86
CA ILE A 174 6.40 8.29 -30.89
C ILE A 174 5.04 7.63 -30.63
N HIS A 175 4.25 7.48 -31.69
CA HIS A 175 2.92 6.88 -31.60
C HIS A 175 2.48 6.30 -32.94
N ALA A 176 1.45 5.45 -32.94
CA ALA A 176 0.81 4.96 -34.17
C ALA A 176 -0.41 5.84 -34.49
N ALA A 177 -0.30 6.70 -35.50
CA ALA A 177 -1.33 7.65 -35.94
C ALA A 177 -2.35 7.00 -36.89
N SER A 178 -3.65 7.09 -36.57
CA SER A 178 -4.74 6.59 -37.41
C SER A 178 -5.19 7.55 -38.51
N SER A 179 -4.91 8.85 -38.34
CA SER A 179 -5.36 9.93 -39.20
C SER A 179 -4.40 11.12 -39.11
N GLY A 180 -4.55 12.09 -40.02
CA GLY A 180 -3.66 13.24 -40.15
C GLY A 180 -2.84 13.21 -41.45
N PRO A 181 -1.92 14.17 -41.65
CA PRO A 181 -1.09 14.26 -42.85
C PRO A 181 -0.10 13.09 -42.97
N HIS A 182 0.25 12.47 -41.85
CA HIS A 182 1.10 11.28 -41.78
C HIS A 182 0.42 10.23 -40.89
N THR A 183 0.36 8.99 -41.37
CA THR A 183 -0.29 7.86 -40.67
C THR A 183 0.71 6.73 -40.45
N GLY A 184 0.40 5.84 -39.49
CA GLY A 184 1.32 4.77 -39.07
C GLY A 184 2.17 5.19 -37.88
N VAL A 185 3.23 4.44 -37.59
CA VAL A 185 4.14 4.77 -36.49
C VAL A 185 5.04 5.93 -36.90
N ILE A 186 4.84 7.07 -36.26
CA ILE A 186 5.51 8.34 -36.55
C ILE A 186 5.95 9.02 -35.26
N GLN A 187 6.79 10.03 -35.41
CA GLN A 187 7.12 10.97 -34.34
C GLN A 187 6.33 12.27 -34.55
N SER A 188 5.78 12.80 -33.47
CA SER A 188 5.00 14.04 -33.45
C SER A 188 5.51 14.97 -32.34
N SER A 189 5.26 16.28 -32.46
CA SER A 189 5.71 17.27 -31.48
C SER A 189 4.56 17.86 -30.68
N PHE A 190 4.79 18.18 -29.41
CA PHE A 190 3.86 19.01 -28.63
C PHE A 190 3.79 20.46 -29.09
N ASN A 191 4.70 20.90 -29.95
CA ASN A 191 4.61 22.22 -30.58
C ASN A 191 3.52 22.26 -31.66
N ASP A 192 3.09 21.10 -32.16
CA ASP A 192 1.99 21.00 -33.11
C ASP A 192 0.68 21.29 -32.38
N SER A 193 -0.04 22.31 -32.86
CA SER A 193 -1.28 22.76 -32.22
C SER A 193 -2.33 21.65 -32.09
N GLU A 194 -2.35 20.70 -33.04
CA GLU A 194 -3.24 19.54 -33.03
C GLU A 194 -2.99 18.63 -31.82
N TRP A 195 -1.72 18.34 -31.50
CA TRP A 195 -1.36 17.47 -30.38
C TRP A 195 -1.41 18.22 -29.04
N LYS A 196 -0.98 19.48 -29.03
CA LYS A 196 -0.99 20.32 -27.83
C LYS A 196 -2.38 20.49 -27.24
N GLN A 197 -3.40 20.69 -28.09
CA GLN A 197 -4.78 20.90 -27.66
C GLN A 197 -5.49 19.62 -27.20
N ARG A 198 -4.94 18.46 -27.57
CA ARG A 198 -5.53 17.14 -27.29
C ARG A 198 -4.85 16.40 -26.15
N LEU A 199 -3.69 16.88 -25.69
CA LEU A 199 -2.96 16.29 -24.57
C LEU A 199 -3.81 16.40 -23.30
N LEU A 200 -4.11 15.26 -22.68
CA LEU A 200 -4.87 15.20 -21.43
C LEU A 200 -3.92 15.19 -20.23
N PHE A 201 -3.01 14.23 -20.20
CA PHE A 201 -2.04 14.03 -19.11
C PHE A 201 -0.89 13.14 -19.56
N ALA A 202 0.15 13.07 -18.74
CA ALA A 202 1.27 12.15 -18.87
C ALA A 202 1.20 11.07 -17.80
N GLY A 203 1.66 9.86 -18.14
CA GLY A 203 1.66 8.69 -17.28
C GLY A 203 3.03 8.04 -17.22
N ARG A 204 3.59 7.84 -16.02
CA ARG A 204 4.82 7.11 -15.80
C ARG A 204 4.55 5.62 -15.59
N ALA A 205 5.28 4.82 -16.34
CA ALA A 205 5.14 3.37 -16.39
C ALA A 205 6.42 2.63 -15.94
N LEU A 206 7.58 3.27 -16.09
CA LEU A 206 8.85 2.81 -15.55
C LEU A 206 9.46 3.90 -14.66
N PRO A 207 10.14 3.53 -13.57
CA PRO A 207 10.84 4.51 -12.74
C PRO A 207 11.92 5.23 -13.54
N THR A 208 12.15 6.51 -13.26
CA THR A 208 13.18 7.34 -13.91
C THR A 208 14.55 7.14 -13.28
N SER A 209 14.58 6.95 -11.96
CA SER A 209 15.75 6.56 -11.19
C SER A 209 15.42 5.35 -10.32
N THR A 210 16.44 4.67 -9.77
CA THR A 210 16.18 3.52 -8.87
C THR A 210 15.44 3.92 -7.59
N LEU A 211 15.43 5.22 -7.27
CA LEU A 211 14.72 5.81 -6.13
C LEU A 211 13.44 6.58 -6.52
N SER A 212 13.07 6.64 -7.81
CA SER A 212 11.97 7.53 -8.24
C SER A 212 10.58 7.04 -7.80
N GLY A 213 10.45 5.77 -7.42
CA GLY A 213 9.21 5.21 -6.92
C GLY A 213 9.20 5.01 -5.40
N PHE A 214 8.06 5.21 -4.78
CA PHE A 214 7.78 4.75 -3.42
C PHE A 214 6.44 3.99 -3.42
N ALA A 215 6.26 3.08 -2.49
CA ALA A 215 4.99 2.42 -2.29
C ALA A 215 4.40 2.86 -0.96
N PHE A 216 3.08 2.98 -0.95
CA PHE A 216 2.31 3.06 0.27
C PHE A 216 1.63 1.71 0.49
N ASP A 217 1.74 1.17 1.69
CA ASP A 217 1.11 -0.07 2.10
C ASP A 217 0.17 0.17 3.28
N TRP A 218 -1.03 -0.40 3.22
CA TRP A 218 -1.94 -0.54 4.36
C TRP A 218 -2.05 -2.01 4.71
N GLY A 219 -1.98 -2.34 6.00
CA GLY A 219 -2.18 -3.69 6.48
C GLY A 219 -3.11 -3.74 7.69
N ALA A 220 -3.85 -4.84 7.78
CA ALA A 220 -4.61 -5.19 8.97
C ALA A 220 -4.43 -6.68 9.27
N SER A 221 -4.39 -7.06 10.53
CA SER A 221 -4.28 -8.48 10.92
C SER A 221 -5.00 -8.81 12.20
N VAL A 222 -5.21 -10.11 12.38
CA VAL A 222 -5.69 -10.73 13.62
C VAL A 222 -4.52 -11.50 14.23
N SER A 223 -4.27 -11.25 15.51
CA SER A 223 -3.25 -11.90 16.33
C SER A 223 -3.86 -13.06 17.11
N PHE A 224 -3.07 -14.12 17.30
CA PHE A 224 -3.52 -15.35 17.94
C PHE A 224 -2.66 -15.72 19.15
N ALA A 225 -3.31 -16.24 20.19
CA ALA A 225 -2.62 -16.86 21.32
C ALA A 225 -2.06 -18.24 20.92
N GLN A 226 -1.01 -18.73 21.59
CA GLN A 226 -0.40 -20.04 21.28
C GLN A 226 -1.43 -21.19 21.30
N LEU A 227 -1.19 -22.21 20.46
CA LEU A 227 -2.07 -23.32 20.10
C LEU A 227 -2.39 -24.34 21.23
N GLU A 228 -2.11 -24.03 22.50
CA GLU A 228 -2.26 -24.98 23.61
C GLU A 228 -3.68 -25.03 24.21
N THR A 229 -4.58 -24.13 23.82
CA THR A 229 -5.98 -24.14 24.29
C THR A 229 -6.95 -24.21 23.12
N LEU A 230 -7.08 -25.41 22.54
CA LEU A 230 -8.19 -25.77 21.64
C LEU A 230 -9.51 -26.03 22.42
N GLU A 231 -9.55 -25.72 23.71
CA GLU A 231 -10.75 -25.81 24.55
C GLU A 231 -11.39 -24.42 24.70
N GLY A 232 -12.06 -23.97 23.64
CA GLY A 232 -12.78 -22.70 23.64
C GLY A 232 -13.37 -22.36 22.28
N GLY A 233 -14.50 -21.63 22.26
CA GLY A 233 -15.16 -21.21 21.01
C GLY A 233 -14.27 -20.34 20.10
N PRO A 234 -14.70 -20.03 18.87
CA PRO A 234 -13.85 -19.41 17.83
C PRO A 234 -13.16 -18.09 18.22
N LEU A 235 -13.73 -17.33 19.17
CA LEU A 235 -13.20 -16.06 19.66
C LEU A 235 -12.20 -16.19 20.82
N ALA A 236 -12.07 -17.39 21.43
CA ALA A 236 -11.13 -17.63 22.53
C ALA A 236 -9.66 -17.60 22.06
N PHE A 237 -9.43 -17.83 20.77
CA PHE A 237 -8.10 -17.89 20.16
C PHE A 237 -7.55 -16.51 19.73
N VAL A 238 -8.41 -15.49 19.66
CA VAL A 238 -8.01 -14.14 19.21
C VAL A 238 -7.35 -13.39 20.37
N ARG A 239 -6.05 -13.12 20.22
CA ARG A 239 -5.27 -12.29 21.14
C ARG A 239 -5.49 -10.81 20.87
N GLY A 240 -5.57 -10.41 19.61
CA GLY A 240 -5.52 -8.99 19.25
C GLY A 240 -5.88 -8.67 17.81
N LEU A 241 -5.97 -7.37 17.54
CA LEU A 241 -6.19 -6.79 16.21
C LEU A 241 -5.14 -5.71 15.98
N SER A 242 -4.63 -5.64 14.76
CA SER A 242 -3.69 -4.59 14.37
C SER A 242 -4.03 -3.95 13.05
N GLY A 243 -3.63 -2.69 12.91
CA GLY A 243 -3.66 -1.93 11.67
C GLY A 243 -2.41 -1.08 11.54
N TRP A 244 -1.83 -1.03 10.35
CA TRP A 244 -0.59 -0.30 10.09
C TRP A 244 -0.55 0.31 8.68
N GLY A 245 0.24 1.37 8.55
CA GLY A 245 0.64 1.98 7.28
C GLY A 245 2.15 1.92 7.13
N GLU A 246 2.64 1.71 5.91
CA GLU A 246 4.08 1.68 5.60
C GLU A 246 4.36 2.49 4.34
N VAL A 247 5.41 3.31 4.36
CA VAL A 247 5.97 3.94 3.17
C VAL A 247 7.29 3.25 2.87
N SER A 248 7.42 2.65 1.69
CA SER A 248 8.60 1.87 1.31
C SER A 248 9.19 2.29 -0.03
N PHE A 249 10.51 2.28 -0.11
CA PHE A 249 11.28 2.58 -1.31
C PHE A 249 11.84 1.27 -1.89
N PRO A 250 11.63 1.00 -3.19
CA PRO A 250 12.22 -0.14 -3.85
C PRO A 250 13.73 0.04 -3.94
N LEU A 251 14.48 -0.96 -3.47
CA LEU A 251 15.94 -0.98 -3.60
C LEU A 251 16.39 -1.86 -4.78
N SER A 252 15.59 -2.87 -5.13
CA SER A 252 15.81 -3.71 -6.30
C SER A 252 14.51 -4.40 -6.74
N LYS A 253 14.60 -5.28 -7.75
CA LYS A 253 13.45 -6.09 -8.18
C LYS A 253 12.99 -6.97 -7.01
N ASN A 254 11.77 -6.72 -6.53
CA ASN A 254 11.14 -7.43 -5.41
C ASN A 254 11.81 -7.20 -4.04
N PHE A 255 12.58 -6.12 -3.84
CA PHE A 255 13.15 -5.78 -2.53
C PHE A 255 12.93 -4.30 -2.20
N SER A 256 12.55 -4.00 -0.96
CA SER A 256 12.30 -2.64 -0.48
C SER A 256 12.77 -2.42 0.96
N ALA A 257 12.98 -1.15 1.30
CA ALA A 257 13.11 -0.69 2.68
C ALA A 257 12.07 0.39 2.95
N GLY A 258 11.44 0.37 4.12
CA GLY A 258 10.35 1.29 4.44
C GLY A 258 10.21 1.57 5.92
N LEU A 259 9.42 2.59 6.23
CA LEU A 259 9.02 2.96 7.58
C LEU A 259 7.55 2.59 7.76
N ARG A 260 7.27 1.77 8.77
CA ARG A 260 5.93 1.29 9.16
C ARG A 260 5.53 1.94 10.47
N ALA A 261 4.27 2.32 10.60
CA ALA A 261 3.68 2.74 11.87
C ALA A 261 2.26 2.19 11.99
N GLY A 262 1.82 1.86 13.19
CA GLY A 262 0.50 1.25 13.37
C GLY A 262 -0.04 1.32 14.77
N ALA A 263 -1.10 0.56 15.00
CA ALA A 263 -1.69 0.32 16.30
C ALA A 263 -2.00 -1.17 16.45
N ASP A 264 -1.55 -1.76 17.55
CA ASP A 264 -1.78 -3.16 17.92
C ASP A 264 -2.57 -3.19 19.22
N TRP A 265 -3.81 -3.69 19.20
CA TRP A 265 -4.57 -3.95 20.40
C TRP A 265 -4.36 -5.39 20.85
N ASP A 266 -3.91 -5.57 22.10
CA ASP A 266 -3.72 -6.86 22.74
C ASP A 266 -4.72 -6.99 23.90
N ARG A 267 -5.70 -7.88 23.72
CA ARG A 267 -6.72 -8.16 24.74
C ARG A 267 -6.14 -8.92 25.93
N TYR A 268 -5.18 -9.81 25.69
CA TYR A 268 -4.67 -10.72 26.70
C TYR A 268 -3.81 -9.97 27.72
N LEU A 269 -3.05 -8.98 27.25
CA LEU A 269 -2.29 -8.05 28.10
C LEU A 269 -3.08 -6.81 28.53
N GLY A 270 -4.23 -6.54 27.91
CA GLY A 270 -5.02 -5.34 28.20
C GLY A 270 -4.37 -4.03 27.76
N VAL A 271 -3.60 -4.05 26.66
CA VAL A 271 -2.82 -2.90 26.19
C VAL A 271 -3.11 -2.53 24.74
N VAL A 272 -2.80 -1.29 24.39
CA VAL A 272 -2.70 -0.82 23.01
C VAL A 272 -1.28 -0.35 22.76
N ARG A 273 -0.67 -0.83 21.68
CA ARG A 273 0.71 -0.49 21.31
C ARG A 273 0.72 0.33 20.03
N VAL A 274 1.62 1.29 19.95
CA VAL A 274 1.83 2.14 18.77
C VAL A 274 3.27 1.95 18.30
N PRO A 275 3.54 0.92 17.47
CA PRO A 275 4.88 0.68 16.93
C PRO A 275 5.25 1.68 15.82
N VAL A 276 6.55 2.02 15.77
CA VAL A 276 7.19 2.70 14.63
C VAL A 276 8.41 1.88 14.24
N GLU A 277 8.40 1.28 13.06
CA GLU A 277 9.27 0.17 12.68
C GLU A 277 9.96 0.45 11.35
N LEU A 278 11.24 0.08 11.26
CA LEU A 278 11.92 -0.04 9.99
C LEU A 278 11.63 -1.43 9.41
N ASP A 279 11.08 -1.51 8.21
CA ASP A 279 10.79 -2.75 7.49
C ASP A 279 11.75 -2.91 6.30
N ILE A 280 12.45 -4.03 6.21
CA ILE A 280 13.39 -4.30 5.12
C ILE A 280 13.17 -5.74 4.63
N GLY A 281 13.02 -5.90 3.32
CA GLY A 281 13.03 -7.22 2.71
C GLY A 281 12.29 -7.30 1.41
N GLN A 282 11.79 -8.49 1.11
CA GLN A 282 11.09 -8.77 -0.13
C GLN A 282 9.66 -8.23 -0.10
N ILE A 283 9.23 -7.65 -1.23
CA ILE A 283 7.84 -7.18 -1.37
C ILE A 283 6.89 -8.38 -1.37
N SER A 284 7.21 -9.40 -2.18
CA SER A 284 6.61 -10.73 -2.16
C SER A 284 7.66 -11.71 -1.65
N GLY A 285 7.45 -12.25 -0.46
CA GLY A 285 8.43 -13.09 0.25
C GLY A 285 8.63 -12.65 1.70
N PHE A 286 9.86 -12.76 2.20
CA PHE A 286 10.20 -12.47 3.59
C PHE A 286 10.72 -11.05 3.79
N SER A 287 10.29 -10.43 4.88
CA SER A 287 10.75 -9.12 5.37
C SER A 287 10.98 -9.20 6.88
N VAL A 288 11.92 -8.39 7.37
CA VAL A 288 12.18 -8.18 8.79
C VAL A 288 11.74 -6.77 9.16
N PHE A 289 11.20 -6.61 10.36
CA PHE A 289 10.87 -5.30 10.90
C PHE A 289 11.32 -5.18 12.35
N ALA A 290 11.67 -3.97 12.78
CA ALA A 290 12.02 -3.69 14.17
C ALA A 290 11.91 -2.20 14.47
N GLY A 291 11.63 -1.85 15.72
CA GLY A 291 11.67 -0.46 16.17
C GLY A 291 11.11 -0.23 17.57
N PRO A 292 10.98 1.05 17.96
CA PRO A 292 10.32 1.43 19.20
C PRO A 292 8.80 1.21 19.12
N ALA A 293 8.18 1.05 20.29
CA ALA A 293 6.73 0.97 20.43
C ALA A 293 6.32 1.67 21.72
N LEU A 294 5.31 2.54 21.62
CA LEU A 294 4.66 3.11 22.80
C LEU A 294 3.58 2.13 23.27
N THR A 295 3.60 1.75 24.55
CA THR A 295 2.57 0.89 25.15
C THR A 295 1.66 1.74 26.04
N LEU A 296 0.36 1.68 25.78
CA LEU A 296 -0.69 2.31 26.57
C LEU A 296 -1.44 1.23 27.38
N GLY A 297 -1.55 1.46 28.68
CA GLY A 297 -2.14 0.51 29.64
C GLY A 297 -1.09 -0.10 30.55
N SER A 298 -1.54 -0.96 31.46
CA SER A 298 -0.69 -1.70 32.39
C SER A 298 -0.72 -3.17 31.97
N PRO A 299 0.31 -3.68 31.27
CA PRO A 299 0.29 -5.03 30.76
C PRO A 299 0.23 -6.04 31.91
N ASP A 300 -0.81 -6.87 31.89
CA ASP A 300 -1.07 -7.89 32.90
C ASP A 300 -1.42 -9.20 32.21
N MET A 301 -0.83 -10.31 32.64
CA MET A 301 -1.19 -11.65 32.17
C MET A 301 -1.38 -12.58 33.35
N ASP A 302 -2.60 -13.06 33.57
CA ASP A 302 -2.93 -13.98 34.67
C ASP A 302 -2.52 -13.46 36.06
N GLY A 303 -2.66 -12.14 36.29
CA GLY A 303 -2.29 -11.46 37.55
C GLY A 303 -0.80 -11.15 37.69
N ARG A 304 -0.01 -11.40 36.63
CA ARG A 304 1.40 -11.06 36.53
C ARG A 304 1.57 -9.75 35.77
N LEU A 305 2.08 -8.75 36.47
CA LEU A 305 2.32 -7.40 35.92
C LEU A 305 3.64 -7.33 35.15
N TYR A 306 3.61 -6.59 34.05
CA TYR A 306 4.77 -6.32 33.20
C TYR A 306 5.00 -4.82 33.04
N SER A 307 6.25 -4.45 32.88
CA SER A 307 6.68 -3.13 32.45
C SER A 307 7.09 -3.18 30.97
N PRO A 308 6.64 -2.24 30.13
CA PRO A 308 7.20 -2.05 28.80
C PRO A 308 8.70 -1.76 28.95
N GLY A 309 9.56 -2.33 28.11
CA GLY A 309 10.99 -2.07 28.23
C GLY A 309 11.41 -0.70 27.69
N ASP A 310 12.43 -0.10 28.31
CA ASP A 310 12.98 1.22 27.98
C ASP A 310 13.93 1.22 26.75
N PHE A 311 13.97 0.13 25.97
CA PHE A 311 14.94 -0.07 24.90
C PHE A 311 14.45 0.46 23.55
N PHE A 312 15.37 0.93 22.69
CA PHE A 312 15.06 1.44 21.34
C PHE A 312 14.38 0.40 20.44
N ILE A 313 14.62 -0.90 20.66
CA ILE A 313 13.93 -2.01 19.99
C ILE A 313 12.93 -2.63 20.98
N ALA A 314 11.75 -2.03 21.06
CA ALA A 314 10.65 -2.53 21.89
C ALA A 314 9.78 -3.57 21.16
N THR A 315 9.92 -3.67 19.84
CA THR A 315 9.26 -4.67 19.01
C THR A 315 10.11 -5.03 17.80
N GLY A 316 9.96 -6.25 17.30
CA GLY A 316 10.50 -6.68 16.03
C GLY A 316 10.03 -8.06 15.62
N GLY A 317 10.29 -8.44 14.36
CA GLY A 317 9.77 -9.69 13.85
C GLY A 317 10.05 -9.97 12.39
N LEU A 318 9.37 -11.00 11.91
CA LEU A 318 9.42 -11.51 10.55
C LEU A 318 8.02 -11.46 9.94
N ARG A 319 7.93 -10.91 8.74
CA ARG A 319 6.71 -10.89 7.92
C ARG A 319 6.93 -11.70 6.66
N TRP A 320 6.05 -12.66 6.40
CA TRP A 320 6.01 -13.46 5.18
C TRP A 320 4.76 -13.13 4.36
N SER A 321 4.95 -12.61 3.14
CA SER A 321 3.88 -12.28 2.20
C SER A 321 3.92 -13.24 1.01
N PRO A 322 3.19 -14.38 1.03
CA PRO A 322 3.34 -15.45 0.04
C PRO A 322 2.74 -15.10 -1.33
N LEU A 323 1.66 -14.30 -1.36
CA LEU A 323 0.87 -14.06 -2.57
C LEU A 323 0.44 -12.60 -2.67
N PHE A 324 0.53 -12.05 -3.90
CA PHE A 324 -0.10 -10.79 -4.28
C PHE A 324 -0.86 -10.93 -5.59
N PHE A 325 -2.11 -10.46 -5.59
CA PHE A 325 -2.89 -10.18 -6.77
C PHE A 325 -2.63 -8.75 -7.21
N SER A 326 -2.14 -8.56 -8.42
CA SER A 326 -1.80 -7.23 -8.94
C SER A 326 -2.85 -6.77 -9.96
N SER A 327 -3.28 -5.52 -9.83
CA SER A 327 -4.13 -4.82 -10.80
C SER A 327 -3.65 -3.38 -10.89
N GLY A 328 -2.91 -3.05 -11.96
CA GLY A 328 -2.31 -1.72 -12.07
C GLY A 328 -1.19 -1.49 -11.06
N ALA A 329 -1.17 -0.25 -10.56
CA ALA A 329 -0.34 0.17 -9.44
C ALA A 329 -0.75 -0.45 -8.09
N GLN A 330 -1.88 -1.16 -8.04
CA GLN A 330 -2.41 -1.76 -6.82
C GLN A 330 -2.05 -3.23 -6.72
N ARG A 331 -1.67 -3.66 -5.52
CA ARG A 331 -1.47 -5.07 -5.18
C ARG A 331 -2.23 -5.40 -3.89
N PHE A 332 -2.99 -6.47 -3.92
CA PHE A 332 -3.66 -7.02 -2.74
C PHE A 332 -3.02 -8.36 -2.39
N GLY A 333 -2.65 -8.57 -1.14
CA GLY A 333 -2.00 -9.79 -0.69
C GLY A 333 -2.40 -10.16 0.72
N THR A 334 -1.98 -11.36 1.12
CA THR A 334 -2.03 -11.81 2.51
C THR A 334 -0.63 -11.84 3.09
N TYR A 335 -0.54 -11.80 4.42
CA TYR A 335 0.73 -11.99 5.11
C TYR A 335 0.56 -12.74 6.43
N PHE A 336 1.65 -13.34 6.86
CA PHE A 336 1.86 -13.91 8.17
C PHE A 336 2.92 -13.08 8.88
N GLU A 337 2.73 -12.80 10.16
CA GLU A 337 3.68 -12.04 10.97
C GLU A 337 3.99 -12.81 12.26
N LEU A 338 5.28 -12.99 12.54
CA LEU A 338 5.78 -13.43 13.84
C LEU A 338 6.45 -12.23 14.49
N ARG A 339 5.90 -11.75 15.60
CA ARG A 339 6.32 -10.54 16.31
C ARG A 339 6.78 -10.90 17.73
N TYR A 340 7.87 -10.28 18.15
CA TYR A 340 8.37 -10.30 19.52
C TYR A 340 8.28 -8.89 20.10
N ASP A 341 7.56 -8.77 21.20
CA ASP A 341 7.28 -7.54 21.91
C ASP A 341 7.94 -7.58 23.27
N TYR A 342 8.82 -6.62 23.54
CA TYR A 342 9.66 -6.68 24.72
C TYR A 342 8.90 -6.20 25.97
N TYR A 343 8.64 -7.13 26.87
CA TYR A 343 8.07 -6.91 28.19
C TYR A 343 9.00 -7.48 29.27
N VAL A 344 9.13 -6.77 30.38
CA VAL A 344 9.90 -7.22 31.54
C VAL A 344 8.93 -7.43 32.71
N PRO A 345 9.03 -8.53 33.47
CA PRO A 345 8.24 -8.69 34.70
C PRO A 345 8.45 -7.50 35.64
N ALA A 346 7.37 -7.00 36.24
CA ALA A 346 7.45 -5.92 37.21
C ALA A 346 8.31 -6.32 38.43
N GLU A 347 8.89 -5.33 39.12
CA GLU A 347 9.73 -5.56 40.28
C GLU A 347 9.01 -6.41 41.35
N GLY A 348 9.70 -7.43 41.87
CA GLY A 348 9.16 -8.37 42.86
C GLY A 348 8.42 -9.59 42.27
N GLN A 349 8.26 -9.69 40.96
CA GLN A 349 7.71 -10.88 40.30
C GLN A 349 8.83 -11.92 40.05
N THR A 350 8.63 -13.17 40.48
CA THR A 350 9.58 -14.28 40.22
C THR A 350 9.55 -14.67 38.74
N GLU A 351 10.69 -14.85 38.06
CA GLU A 351 10.72 -15.24 36.64
C GLU A 351 9.88 -16.51 36.34
N ALA A 352 9.09 -16.45 35.27
CA ALA A 352 8.21 -17.52 34.84
C ALA A 352 8.37 -17.70 33.31
N PRO A 353 9.41 -18.44 32.86
CA PRO A 353 9.87 -18.40 31.47
C PRO A 353 8.80 -18.65 30.41
N GLN A 354 7.86 -19.56 30.67
CA GLN A 354 6.78 -19.86 29.72
C GLN A 354 5.77 -18.72 29.61
N THR A 355 5.31 -18.18 30.74
CA THR A 355 4.36 -17.05 30.78
C THR A 355 4.99 -15.77 30.25
N ASP A 356 6.26 -15.53 30.58
CA ASP A 356 7.03 -14.37 30.12
C ASP A 356 7.30 -14.46 28.61
N LEU A 357 7.52 -15.65 28.05
CA LEU A 357 7.60 -15.82 26.60
C LEU A 357 6.24 -15.58 25.92
N ARG A 358 5.15 -16.02 26.55
CA ARG A 358 3.78 -15.80 26.04
C ARG A 358 3.40 -14.33 26.02
N SER A 359 3.83 -13.54 26.99
CA SER A 359 3.59 -12.09 26.95
C SER A 359 4.29 -11.42 25.78
N CYS A 360 5.46 -11.92 25.40
CA CYS A 360 6.28 -11.31 24.36
C CYS A 360 5.98 -11.79 22.92
N LEU A 361 5.56 -13.04 22.72
CA LEU A 361 5.44 -13.62 21.36
C LEU A 361 4.01 -13.51 20.80
N ASN A 362 3.89 -12.99 19.58
CA ASN A 362 2.62 -12.86 18.86
C ASN A 362 2.73 -13.41 17.43
N PHE A 363 1.75 -14.21 17.03
CA PHE A 363 1.58 -14.65 15.65
C PHE A 363 0.30 -14.05 15.05
N SER A 364 0.42 -13.45 13.87
CA SER A 364 -0.69 -12.76 13.21
C SER A 364 -0.87 -13.18 11.75
N ILE A 365 -2.12 -13.17 11.29
CA ILE A 365 -2.50 -13.38 9.88
C ILE A 365 -3.26 -12.14 9.41
N GLY A 366 -2.87 -11.61 8.25
CA GLY A 366 -3.42 -10.35 7.77
C GLY A 366 -3.56 -10.22 6.26
N ILE A 367 -4.16 -9.09 5.87
CA ILE A 367 -4.29 -8.63 4.50
C ILE A 367 -3.50 -7.33 4.30
N ARG A 368 -2.94 -7.16 3.12
CA ARG A 368 -2.09 -6.03 2.76
C ARG A 368 -2.52 -5.46 1.41
N LEU A 369 -2.69 -4.14 1.36
CA LEU A 369 -2.94 -3.37 0.15
C LEU A 369 -1.73 -2.49 -0.11
N ARG A 370 -1.06 -2.69 -1.25
CA ARG A 370 0.11 -1.92 -1.68
C ARG A 370 -0.23 -1.09 -2.90
N THR A 371 -0.03 0.22 -2.82
CA THR A 371 -0.09 1.15 -3.94
C THR A 371 1.31 1.59 -4.31
N VAL A 372 1.78 1.29 -5.51
CA VAL A 372 3.07 1.77 -6.02
C VAL A 372 2.91 3.14 -6.68
N LYS A 373 3.79 4.07 -6.34
CA LYS A 373 4.01 5.37 -6.98
C LYS A 373 5.41 5.33 -7.61
N TYR A 374 5.62 5.97 -8.77
CA TYR A 374 6.81 5.85 -9.61
C TYR A 374 7.48 7.17 -9.98
#